data_AF-C5RZF4-F1
#
_entry.id   AF-C5RZF4-F1
#
_cell.length_a   1.000
_cell.length_b   1.000
_cell.length_c   1.000
_cell.angle_alpha   90.00
_cell.angle_beta   90.00
_cell.angle_gamma   90.00
#
_symmetry.space_group_name_H-M   'P 1'
#
loop_
_entity.id
_entity.type
_entity.pdbx_description
1 polymer ?
#
loop_
_entity_poly.entity_id
_entity_poly.type
_entity_poly.pdbx_seq_one_letter_code
_entity_poly.pdbx_strand_id
1 'polypeptide(L)'
;MKKHIHILGICGTFMGGVAMIVRELGYKVTGSDTNVYPPMSTFLESHGIEIIPNYDVEQLQPAPDLVVIGNAMSRGNPCVEYVLNNQLNYTSGPQWLHDHLLKDRWVLGVSGTHGKTTTTGMLA
;
A
#
# COMPACT_ATOMS: atom_id res chain seq x y z
N MET A 1 -10.76 2.72 -18.36
CA MET A 1 -10.63 1.75 -17.25
C MET A 1 -9.91 2.42 -16.09
N LYS A 2 -10.24 2.08 -14.84
CA LYS A 2 -9.52 2.60 -13.66
C LYS A 2 -8.17 1.90 -13.57
N LYS A 3 -7.09 2.65 -13.33
CA LYS A 3 -5.75 2.06 -13.10
C LYS A 3 -5.78 1.14 -11.87
N HIS A 4 -5.10 0.01 -11.95
CA HIS A 4 -5.02 -1.03 -10.92
C HIS A 4 -3.68 -0.97 -10.20
N ILE A 5 -3.74 -0.76 -8.89
CA ILE A 5 -2.58 -0.78 -8.00
C ILE A 5 -2.67 -2.02 -7.11
N HIS A 6 -1.59 -2.80 -7.06
CA HIS A 6 -1.46 -3.94 -6.15
C HIS A 6 -0.46 -3.62 -5.04
N ILE A 7 -0.83 -3.85 -3.77
CA ILE A 7 -0.01 -3.48 -2.62
C ILE A 7 0.51 -4.74 -1.90
N LEU A 8 1.82 -4.92 -1.86
CA LEU A 8 2.45 -6.00 -1.07
C LEU A 8 2.71 -5.54 0.36
N GLY A 9 2.20 -6.28 1.35
CA GLY A 9 2.20 -5.90 2.77
C GLY A 9 1.07 -4.93 3.13
N ILE A 10 -0.14 -5.16 2.57
CA ILE A 10 -1.26 -4.21 2.66
C ILE A 10 -1.84 -4.05 4.08
N CYS A 11 -1.69 -5.04 4.96
CA CYS A 11 -2.28 -5.01 6.31
C CYS A 11 -1.43 -4.19 7.31
N GLY A 12 -0.26 -3.69 6.93
CA GLY A 12 0.51 -2.77 7.77
C GLY A 12 -0.20 -1.42 7.94
N THR A 13 -0.15 -0.81 9.13
CA THR A 13 -0.90 0.44 9.43
C THR A 13 -0.69 1.55 8.40
N PHE A 14 0.57 1.80 8.00
CA PHE A 14 0.88 2.79 6.97
C PHE A 14 0.36 2.36 5.59
N MET A 15 0.57 1.10 5.21
CA MET A 15 0.20 0.58 3.89
C MET A 15 -1.31 0.49 3.70
N GLY A 16 -2.06 0.13 4.75
CA GLY A 16 -3.52 0.16 4.76
C GLY A 16 -4.06 1.59 4.62
N GLY A 17 -3.42 2.57 5.27
CA GLY A 17 -3.71 3.98 5.06
C GLY A 17 -3.46 4.43 3.62
N VAL A 18 -2.34 4.02 3.02
CA VAL A 18 -2.05 4.26 1.59
C VAL A 18 -3.11 3.60 0.71
N ALA A 19 -3.49 2.35 0.97
CA ALA A 19 -4.50 1.62 0.22
C ALA A 19 -5.86 2.35 0.19
N MET A 20 -6.25 2.92 1.34
CA MET A 20 -7.45 3.75 1.45
C MET A 20 -7.37 5.02 0.60
N ILE A 21 -6.26 5.75 0.69
CA ILE A 21 -6.07 6.96 -0.12
C ILE A 21 -6.11 6.61 -1.62
N VAL A 22 -5.44 5.53 -2.02
CA VAL A 22 -5.46 5.04 -3.41
C VAL A 22 -6.90 4.73 -3.85
N ARG A 23 -7.68 4.08 -2.98
CA ARG A 23 -9.08 3.74 -3.23
C ARG A 23 -9.97 4.98 -3.38
N GLU A 24 -9.81 5.96 -2.51
CA GLU A 24 -10.54 7.24 -2.53
C GLU A 24 -10.23 8.08 -3.77
N LEU A 25 -8.99 8.03 -4.26
CA LEU A 25 -8.58 8.64 -5.54
C LEU A 25 -9.15 7.89 -6.76
N GLY A 26 -9.92 6.83 -6.56
CA GLY A 26 -10.71 6.18 -7.59
C GLY A 26 -10.01 5.04 -8.34
N TYR A 27 -8.82 4.62 -7.90
CA TYR A 27 -8.10 3.48 -8.45
C TYR A 27 -8.77 2.15 -8.07
N LYS A 28 -8.49 1.08 -8.82
CA LYS A 28 -8.71 -0.30 -8.35
C LYS A 28 -7.54 -0.66 -7.44
N VAL A 29 -7.84 -1.18 -6.25
CA VAL A 29 -6.82 -1.57 -5.27
C VAL A 29 -7.02 -3.03 -4.92
N THR A 30 -5.94 -3.80 -5.04
CA THR A 30 -5.83 -5.12 -4.41
C THR A 30 -4.54 -5.15 -3.60
N GLY A 31 -4.38 -6.11 -2.71
CA GLY A 31 -3.12 -6.29 -2.03
C GLY A 31 -3.01 -7.58 -1.28
N SER A 32 -1.83 -7.83 -0.74
CA SER A 32 -1.51 -9.13 -0.17
C SER A 32 -0.71 -9.01 1.11
N ASP A 33 -0.95 -9.95 2.02
CA ASP A 33 -0.26 -10.02 3.30
C ASP A 33 -0.28 -11.46 3.85
N THR A 34 0.74 -11.83 4.62
CA THR A 34 0.77 -13.11 5.33
C THR A 34 -0.17 -13.12 6.53
N ASN A 35 -0.34 -11.96 7.18
CA ASN A 35 -1.18 -11.85 8.37
C ASN A 35 -2.44 -11.05 8.02
N VAL A 36 -3.39 -11.72 7.36
CA VAL A 36 -4.73 -11.17 7.11
C VAL A 36 -5.60 -11.40 8.34
N TYR A 37 -5.65 -10.41 9.25
CA TYR A 37 -6.47 -10.49 10.46
C TYR A 37 -7.12 -9.13 10.81
N PRO A 38 -8.25 -9.14 11.53
CA PRO A 38 -8.90 -7.93 12.01
C PRO A 38 -8.00 -7.14 12.99
N PRO A 39 -8.12 -5.81 13.07
CA PRO A 39 -9.16 -4.98 12.47
C PRO A 39 -8.85 -4.50 11.04
N MET A 40 -7.59 -4.56 10.60
CA MET A 40 -7.18 -3.96 9.33
C MET A 40 -7.80 -4.67 8.13
N SER A 41 -7.84 -6.01 8.13
CA SER A 41 -8.41 -6.76 7.00
C SER A 41 -9.88 -6.41 6.78
N THR A 42 -10.69 -6.48 7.85
CA THR A 42 -12.11 -6.14 7.81
C THR A 42 -12.33 -4.68 7.42
N PHE A 43 -11.48 -3.77 7.89
CA PHE A 43 -11.55 -2.37 7.52
C PHE A 43 -11.34 -2.16 6.02
N LEU A 44 -10.29 -2.73 5.43
CA LEU A 44 -10.00 -2.61 4.00
C LEU A 44 -11.08 -3.29 3.13
N GLU A 45 -11.50 -4.51 3.50
CA GLU A 45 -12.57 -5.23 2.81
C GLU A 45 -13.89 -4.45 2.81
N SER A 46 -14.25 -3.82 3.92
CA SER A 46 -15.47 -2.99 4.01
C SER A 46 -15.46 -1.76 3.08
N HIS A 47 -14.28 -1.34 2.61
CA HIS A 47 -14.11 -0.27 1.62
C HIS A 47 -13.91 -0.81 0.18
N GLY A 48 -14.16 -2.11 -0.02
CA GLY A 48 -14.09 -2.78 -1.32
C GLY A 48 -12.66 -2.97 -1.82
N ILE A 49 -11.69 -3.10 -0.91
CA ILE A 49 -10.32 -3.46 -1.23
C ILE A 49 -10.16 -4.97 -1.07
N GLU A 50 -9.75 -5.64 -2.14
CA GLU A 50 -9.52 -7.08 -2.15
C GLU A 50 -8.17 -7.40 -1.50
N ILE A 51 -8.18 -8.28 -0.50
CA ILE A 51 -6.99 -8.76 0.20
C ILE A 51 -6.77 -10.23 -0.14
N ILE A 52 -5.60 -10.54 -0.65
CA ILE A 52 -5.21 -11.89 -1.07
C ILE A 52 -4.19 -12.40 -0.04
N PRO A 53 -4.48 -13.51 0.67
CA PRO A 53 -3.55 -14.04 1.66
C PRO A 53 -2.23 -14.51 1.02
N ASN A 54 -1.14 -14.39 1.76
CA ASN A 54 0.21 -14.82 1.38
C ASN A 54 0.78 -14.05 0.17
N TYR A 55 1.77 -14.63 -0.51
CA TYR A 55 2.53 -13.96 -1.57
C TYR A 55 2.71 -14.89 -2.78
N ASP A 56 1.59 -15.22 -3.43
CA ASP A 56 1.56 -16.07 -4.62
C ASP A 56 1.56 -15.25 -5.90
N VAL A 57 2.35 -15.66 -6.89
CA VAL A 57 2.55 -14.91 -8.14
C VAL A 57 1.25 -14.70 -8.93
N GLU A 58 0.29 -15.61 -8.79
CA GLU A 58 -1.02 -15.55 -9.45
C GLU A 58 -1.78 -14.26 -9.11
N GLN A 59 -1.52 -13.65 -7.95
CA GLN A 59 -2.16 -12.40 -7.55
C GLN A 59 -1.72 -11.17 -8.37
N LEU A 60 -0.59 -11.29 -9.07
CA LEU A 60 -0.07 -10.29 -10.01
C LEU A 60 -0.54 -10.56 -11.44
N GLN A 61 -1.54 -11.44 -11.62
CA GLN A 61 -2.11 -11.82 -12.91
C GLN A 61 -3.63 -11.58 -12.89
N PRO A 62 -4.17 -10.72 -13.78
CA PRO A 62 -3.47 -9.93 -14.79
C PRO A 62 -2.53 -8.89 -14.16
N ALA A 63 -1.52 -8.47 -14.92
CA ALA A 63 -0.51 -7.53 -14.44
C ALA A 63 -1.15 -6.21 -13.97
N PRO A 64 -0.91 -5.78 -12.72
CA PRO A 64 -1.35 -4.47 -12.26
C PRO A 64 -0.57 -3.36 -12.99
N ASP A 65 -1.16 -2.16 -13.07
CA ASP A 65 -0.48 -1.00 -13.67
C ASP A 65 0.71 -0.53 -12.82
N LEU A 66 0.67 -0.80 -11.50
CA LEU A 66 1.72 -0.46 -10.54
C LEU A 66 1.65 -1.40 -9.32
N VAL A 67 2.82 -1.82 -8.83
CA VAL A 67 2.98 -2.53 -7.56
C VAL A 67 3.58 -1.60 -6.51
N VAL A 68 2.93 -1.46 -5.36
CA VAL A 68 3.49 -0.75 -4.20
C VAL A 68 4.05 -1.77 -3.24
N ILE A 69 5.36 -1.69 -2.99
CA ILE A 69 6.08 -2.65 -2.16
C ILE A 69 6.26 -2.08 -0.76
N GLY A 70 5.67 -2.73 0.24
CA GLY A 70 5.84 -2.40 1.65
C GLY A 70 7.22 -2.79 2.19
N ASN A 71 7.65 -2.13 3.26
CA ASN A 71 9.00 -2.30 3.83
C ASN A 71 9.31 -3.70 4.37
N ALA A 72 8.30 -4.51 4.66
CA ALA A 72 8.50 -5.90 5.11
C ALA A 72 8.94 -6.84 3.97
N MET A 73 8.92 -6.39 2.72
CA MET A 73 9.24 -7.19 1.55
C MET A 73 10.74 -7.16 1.23
N SER A 74 11.31 -8.33 0.95
CA SER A 74 12.71 -8.48 0.56
C SER A 74 12.85 -9.39 -0.67
N ARG A 75 14.05 -9.42 -1.26
CA ARG A 75 14.44 -10.45 -2.24
C ARG A 75 14.19 -11.85 -1.66
N GLY A 76 13.87 -12.80 -2.53
CA GLY A 76 13.43 -14.14 -2.17
C GLY A 76 11.92 -14.28 -1.95
N ASN A 77 11.17 -13.18 -1.80
CA ASN A 77 9.71 -13.23 -1.85
C ASN A 77 9.26 -13.52 -3.30
N PRO A 78 8.38 -14.52 -3.56
CA PRO A 78 7.99 -14.89 -4.92
C PRO A 78 7.39 -13.75 -5.74
N CYS A 79 6.57 -12.90 -5.11
CA CYS A 79 5.97 -11.74 -5.77
C CYS A 79 6.99 -10.65 -6.08
N VAL A 80 7.94 -10.40 -5.17
CA VAL A 80 9.01 -9.43 -5.40
C VAL A 80 9.91 -9.89 -6.56
N GLU A 81 10.34 -11.16 -6.55
CA GLU A 81 11.14 -11.69 -7.66
C GLU A 81 10.37 -11.62 -8.98
N TYR A 82 9.07 -11.92 -8.98
CA TYR A 82 8.24 -11.81 -10.18
C TYR A 82 8.15 -10.37 -10.71
N VAL A 83 7.91 -9.38 -9.84
CA VAL A 83 7.89 -7.96 -10.20
C VAL A 83 9.21 -7.55 -10.87
N LEU A 84 10.34 -7.95 -10.29
CA LEU A 84 11.67 -7.62 -10.81
C LEU A 84 11.97 -8.35 -12.13
N ASN A 85 11.70 -9.64 -12.21
CA ASN A 85 11.99 -10.47 -13.38
C ASN A 85 11.14 -10.09 -14.60
N ASN A 86 9.91 -9.61 -14.38
CA ASN A 86 9.00 -9.18 -15.44
C ASN A 86 8.96 -7.67 -15.64
N GLN A 87 9.85 -6.92 -14.97
CA GLN A 87 9.96 -5.46 -15.08
C GLN A 87 8.61 -4.74 -14.88
N LEU A 88 7.78 -5.24 -13.97
CA LEU A 88 6.53 -4.55 -13.63
C LEU A 88 6.87 -3.18 -13.00
N ASN A 89 6.03 -2.18 -13.26
CA ASN A 89 6.19 -0.89 -12.60
C ASN A 89 6.02 -1.08 -11.09
N TYR A 90 6.97 -0.59 -10.30
CA TYR A 90 6.87 -0.64 -8.85
C TYR A 90 7.39 0.63 -8.18
N THR A 91 6.93 0.87 -6.96
CA THR A 91 7.40 1.98 -6.11
C THR A 91 7.24 1.63 -4.63
N SER A 92 7.74 2.48 -3.74
CA SER A 92 7.50 2.39 -2.30
C SER A 92 6.23 3.14 -1.90
N GLY A 93 5.61 2.74 -0.78
CA GLY A 93 4.43 3.46 -0.25
C GLY A 93 4.69 4.96 0.00
N PRO A 94 5.80 5.37 0.66
CA PRO A 94 6.11 6.78 0.86
C PRO A 94 6.34 7.56 -0.45
N GLN A 95 7.02 6.95 -1.42
CA GLN A 95 7.23 7.60 -2.72
C GLN A 95 5.92 7.76 -3.48
N TRP A 96 5.07 6.73 -3.49
CA TRP A 96 3.74 6.83 -4.09
C TRP A 96 2.93 7.98 -3.49
N LEU A 97 2.92 8.08 -2.15
CA LEU A 97 2.23 9.15 -1.42
C LEU A 97 2.79 10.53 -1.77
N HIS A 98 4.12 10.66 -1.88
CA HIS A 98 4.75 11.90 -2.32
C HIS A 98 4.32 12.30 -3.74
N ASP A 99 4.47 11.38 -4.69
CA ASP A 99 4.28 11.62 -6.12
C ASP A 99 2.82 11.88 -6.51
N HIS A 100 1.86 11.35 -5.74
CA HIS A 100 0.43 11.39 -6.09
C HIS A 100 -0.43 12.26 -5.17
N LEU A 101 0.07 12.66 -4.00
CA LEU A 101 -0.72 13.44 -3.05
C LEU A 101 0.06 14.60 -2.43
N LEU A 102 1.22 14.34 -1.82
CA LEU A 102 1.84 15.33 -0.94
C LEU A 102 2.45 16.52 -1.69
N LYS A 103 3.00 16.29 -2.89
CA LYS A 103 3.68 17.35 -3.65
C LYS A 103 2.78 18.54 -4.02
N ASP A 104 1.47 18.31 -4.11
CA ASP A 104 0.46 19.30 -4.52
C ASP A 104 -0.33 19.85 -3.33
N ARG A 105 0.19 19.68 -2.10
CA ARG A 105 -0.46 20.08 -0.84
C ARG A 105 0.48 20.89 0.02
N TRP A 106 -0.07 21.74 0.87
CA TRP A 106 0.67 22.25 2.01
C TRP A 106 0.75 21.16 3.07
N VAL A 107 1.95 20.63 3.29
CA VAL A 107 2.17 19.47 4.16
C VAL A 107 2.81 19.89 5.47
N LEU A 108 2.21 19.48 6.58
CA LEU A 108 2.77 19.63 7.92
C LEU A 108 3.36 18.29 8.36
N GLY A 109 4.68 18.20 8.35
CA GLY A 109 5.42 17.01 8.79
C GLY A 109 5.76 17.06 10.27
N VAL A 110 5.36 16.05 11.04
CA VAL A 110 5.72 15.92 12.46
C VAL A 110 6.78 14.82 12.61
N SER A 111 7.92 15.16 13.23
CA SER A 111 9.04 14.24 13.49
C SER A 111 9.47 14.31 14.95
N GLY A 112 10.17 13.28 15.42
CA GLY A 112 10.63 13.16 16.80
C GLY A 112 10.70 11.71 17.28
N THR A 113 11.43 11.44 18.36
CA THR A 113 11.52 10.08 18.92
C THR A 113 10.23 9.68 19.65
N HIS A 114 9.61 10.62 20.37
CA HIS A 114 8.36 10.43 21.10
C HIS A 114 7.30 11.47 20.67
N GLY A 115 6.04 11.25 21.05
CA GLY A 115 4.97 12.26 20.91
C GLY A 115 4.41 12.47 19.50
N LYS A 116 5.04 11.94 18.43
CA LYS A 116 4.62 12.12 17.02
C LYS A 116 3.12 11.96 16.81
N THR A 117 2.56 10.80 17.15
CA THR A 117 1.15 10.47 16.92
C THR A 117 0.21 11.38 17.73
N THR A 118 0.59 11.76 18.95
CA THR A 118 -0.18 12.68 19.79
C THR A 118 -0.18 14.09 19.20
N THR A 119 0.98 14.60 18.80
CA THR A 119 1.12 15.92 18.18
C THR A 119 0.40 15.99 16.84
N THR A 120 0.48 14.95 15.99
CA THR A 120 -0.29 14.90 14.74
C THR A 120 -1.79 14.89 15.00
N GLY A 121 -2.26 14.19 16.05
CA GLY A 121 -3.68 14.16 16.42
C GLY A 121 -4.20 15.49 16.96
N MET A 122 -3.37 16.28 17.64
CA MET A 122 -3.73 17.64 18.09
C MET A 122 -3.70 18.67 16.96
N LEU A 123 -2.95 18.40 15.90
CA LEU A 123 -2.84 19.26 14.73
C LEU A 123 -4.02 19.09 13.75
N ALA A 124 -4.64 17.91 13.75
CA ALA A 124 -5.71 17.49 12.84
C ALA A 124 -7.08 18.10 13.17
#